data_AF-A0A8S2IAU6-F1
#
_entry.id   AF-A0A8S2IAU6-F1
#
_cell.length_a   1.000
_cell.length_b   1.000
_cell.length_c   1.000
_cell.angle_alpha   90.00
_cell.angle_beta   90.00
_cell.angle_gamma   90.00
#
_symmetry.space_group_name_H-M   'P 1'
#
loop_
_entity.id
_entity.type
_entity.pdbx_description
1 polymer ?
#
loop_
_entity_poly.entity_id
_entity_poly.type
_entity_poly.pdbx_seq_one_letter_code
_entity_poly.pdbx_strand_id
1 'polypeptide(L)' 'MDCHGPIHPASKRQNNYIISATDVLSKFVVAESVRNCSAQTAKR' A
#
# COMPACT_ATOMS: atom_id res chain seq x y z
N MET A 1 2.60 -7.35 -6.11
CA MET A 1 2.22 -6.63 -4.88
C MET A 1 3.35 -5.68 -4.65
N ASP A 2 3.03 -4.40 -4.60
CA ASP A 2 4.00 -3.35 -4.79
C ASP A 2 3.78 -2.28 -3.73
N CYS A 3 4.86 -1.73 -3.20
CA CYS A 3 4.82 -0.62 -2.25
C CYS A 3 5.23 0.66 -2.97
N HIS A 4 4.38 1.68 -2.87
CA HIS A 4 4.60 3.00 -3.43
C HIS A 4 4.82 4.00 -2.29
N GLY A 5 5.88 4.79 -2.36
CA GLY A 5 6.12 5.89 -1.43
C GLY A 5 7.60 6.15 -1.14
N PRO A 6 7.91 7.12 -0.27
CA PRO A 6 6.97 7.86 0.57
C PRO A 6 6.16 8.94 -0.19
N ILE A 7 4.86 9.05 0.08
CA ILE A 7 3.97 10.11 -0.45
C ILE A 7 3.97 11.33 0.48
N HIS A 8 4.05 12.53 -0.12
CA HIS A 8 3.99 13.80 0.60
C HIS A 8 3.01 14.78 -0.10
N PRO A 9 2.10 15.44 0.64
CA PRO A 9 1.83 15.27 2.07
C PRO A 9 1.27 13.87 2.40
N ALA A 10 1.54 13.42 3.63
CA ALA A 10 1.04 12.14 4.12
C ALA A 10 -0.49 12.08 4.08
N SER A 11 -1.04 10.90 3.80
CA SER A 11 -2.50 10.67 3.89
C SER A 11 -2.98 10.70 5.35
N LYS A 12 -4.30 10.61 5.56
CA LYS A 12 -4.93 10.58 6.89
C LYS A 12 -4.17 9.61 7.81
N ARG A 13 -3.97 10.02 9.07
CA ARG A 13 -3.25 9.25 10.11
C ARG A 13 -1.77 8.97 9.83
N GLN A 14 -1.09 9.85 9.09
CA GLN A 14 0.35 9.76 8.78
C GLN A 14 0.70 8.51 7.95
N ASN A 15 -0.21 8.09 7.07
CA ASN A 15 0.07 7.02 6.12
C ASN A 15 0.93 7.56 4.97
N ASN A 16 2.17 7.12 4.93
CA ASN A 16 3.20 7.61 4.03
C ASN A 16 3.43 6.70 2.83
N TYR A 17 2.79 5.54 2.77
CA TYR A 17 2.97 4.57 1.70
C TYR A 17 1.63 4.01 1.25
N ILE A 18 1.58 3.47 0.04
CA ILE A 18 0.45 2.73 -0.49
C ILE A 18 0.96 1.35 -0.87
N ILE A 19 0.33 0.31 -0.35
CA ILE A 19 0.56 -1.06 -0.81
C ILE A 19 -0.54 -1.41 -1.79
N SER A 20 -0.17 -1.85 -2.98
CA SER A 20 -1.10 -2.31 -4.01
C SER A 20 -0.90 -3.81 -4.28
N ALA A 21 -2.01 -4.52 -4.46
CA ALA A 21 -2.05 -5.90 -4.89
C ALA A 21 -2.91 -5.99 -6.14
N THR A 22 -2.38 -6.61 -7.19
CA THR A 22 -3.11 -6.82 -8.44
C THR A 22 -3.27 -8.32 -8.65
N ASP A 23 -4.52 -8.76 -8.78
CA ASP A 23 -4.79 -10.09 -9.30
C ASP A 23 -4.52 -10.09 -10.81
N VAL A 24 -3.56 -10.90 -11.25
CA VAL A 24 -3.04 -10.85 -12.62
C VAL A 24 -4.05 -11.35 -13.65
N LEU A 25 -4.96 -12.25 -13.24
CA LEU A 25 -5.97 -12.87 -14.09
C LEU A 25 -7.16 -11.95 -14.34
N SER A 26 -7.76 -11.43 -13.28
CA SER A 26 -8.92 -10.53 -13.33
C SER A 26 -8.56 -9.06 -13.53
N LYS A 27 -7.28 -8.70 -13.40
CA LYS A 27 -6.78 -7.31 -13.35
C LYS A 27 -7.40 -6.48 -12.21
N PHE A 28 -8.00 -7.14 -11.22
CA PHE A 28 -8.55 -6.47 -10.05
C PHE A 28 -7.41 -5.93 -9.18
N VAL A 29 -7.55 -4.69 -8.73
CA VAL A 29 -6.53 -3.99 -7.93
C VAL A 29 -7.11 -3.61 -6.57
N VAL A 30 -6.40 -4.00 -5.51
CA VAL A 30 -6.63 -3.53 -4.15
C VAL A 30 -5.46 -2.64 -3.74
N ALA A 31 -5.75 -1.47 -3.17
CA ALA A 31 -4.73 -0.56 -2.67
C ALA A 31 -5.08 -0.07 -1.28
N GLU A 32 -4.12 -0.11 -0.36
CA GLU A 32 -4.27 0.36 1.02
C GLU A 32 -3.16 1.33 1.40
N SER A 33 -3.54 2.43 2.07
CA SER A 33 -2.57 3.38 2.62
C SER A 33 -2.04 2.90 3.97
N VAL A 34 -0.72 2.86 4.12
CA VAL A 34 -0.03 2.36 5.32
C VAL A 34 1.05 3.33 5.79
N ARG A 35 1.47 3.22 7.06
CA ARG A 35 2.57 4.04 7.61
C ARG A 35 3.95 3.55 7.21
N ASN A 36 4.10 2.25 6.98
CA ASN A 36 5.35 1.58 6.65
C ASN A 36 5.12 0.36 5.75
N CYS A 37 6.08 0.04 4.89
CA CYS A 37 6.04 -1.15 4.04
C CYS A 37 6.84 -2.33 4.64
N SER A 38 6.53 -2.70 5.88
CA SER A 38 7.14 -3.88 6.50
C SER A 38 6.39 -5.16 6.12
N ALA A 39 7.05 -6.32 6.21
CA ALA A 39 6.44 -7.61 5.95
C ALA A 39 5.26 -7.93 6.91
N GLN A 40 5.23 -7.30 8.08
CA GLN A 40 4.12 -7.44 9.03
C GLN A 40 2.88 -6.64 8.58
N THR A 41 3.09 -5.51 7.92
CA THR A 41 2.01 -4.71 7.33
C THR A 41 1.37 -5.42 6.13
N ALA A 42 2.15 -6.18 5.35
CA ALA A 42 1.64 -6.96 4.21
C ALA A 42 0.85 -8.23 4.61
N LYS A 43 0.82 -8.59 5.91
CA LYS A 43 0.08 -9.75 6.45
C LYS A 43 -1.29 -9.38 7.05
N ARG A 44 -1.61 -8.10 7.13
CA ARG A 44 -2.81 -7.59 7.79
C ARG A 44 -3.98 -7.54 6.81
#